data_AF-A0A931TGU6-F1
#
_entry.id   AF-A0A931TGU6-F1
#
_cell.length_a   1.000
_cell.length_b   1.000
_cell.length_c   1.000
_cell.angle_alpha   90.00
_cell.angle_beta   90.00
_cell.angle_gamma   90.00
#
_symmetry.space_group_name_H-M   'P 1'
#
loop_
_entity.id
_entity.type
_entity.pdbx_description
1 polymer ?
#
loop_
_entity_poly.entity_id
_entity_poly.type
_entity_poly.pdbx_seq_one_letter_code
_entity_poly.pdbx_strand_id
1 'polypeptide(L)'
;METVVVERRRHPRVARKDMTWREARLRTGDALSLLDIAAGGALVESRRRLLPGTAVVVHLVSANHAVSLRATVVRCTVCALDAHEGVVYRGALSFLEEAGVMRTAPPGW
;
A
#
# COMPACT_ATOMS: atom_id res chain seq x y z
N MET A 1 -28.73 -1.92 24.27
CA MET A 1 -27.98 -0.79 23.71
C MET A 1 -27.25 -1.32 22.49
N GLU A 2 -27.86 -1.17 21.31
CA GLU A 2 -27.38 -1.77 20.06
C GLU A 2 -26.16 -0.98 19.58
N THR A 3 -25.00 -1.64 19.49
CA THR A 3 -23.77 -1.01 19.02
C THR A 3 -23.85 -0.87 17.52
N VAL A 4 -24.15 0.35 17.04
CA VAL A 4 -24.05 0.68 15.62
C VAL A 4 -22.58 0.51 15.21
N VAL A 5 -22.29 -0.54 14.44
CA VAL A 5 -20.97 -0.75 13.84
C VAL A 5 -20.82 0.29 12.74
N VAL A 6 -20.22 1.42 13.09
CA VAL A 6 -19.87 2.45 12.10
C VAL A 6 -18.75 1.91 11.23
N GLU A 7 -19.00 1.84 9.92
CA GLU A 7 -17.94 1.49 8.97
C GLU A 7 -16.88 2.60 8.97
N ARG A 8 -15.70 2.27 9.48
CA ARG A 8 -14.61 3.24 9.67
C ARG A 8 -13.83 3.51 8.38
N ARG A 9 -13.91 2.64 7.37
CA ARG A 9 -13.11 2.78 6.15
C ARG A 9 -13.86 3.62 5.13
N ARG A 10 -13.24 4.75 4.76
CA ARG A 10 -13.73 5.65 3.72
C ARG A 10 -13.61 5.09 2.30
N HIS A 11 -12.74 4.10 2.08
CA HIS A 11 -12.49 3.51 0.77
C HIS A 11 -12.39 1.98 0.83
N PRO A 12 -12.99 1.24 -0.13
CA PRO A 12 -12.80 -0.20 -0.26
C PRO A 12 -11.36 -0.53 -0.62
N ARG A 13 -10.91 -1.72 -0.23
CA ARG A 13 -9.56 -2.24 -0.53
C ARG A 13 -9.64 -3.28 -1.64
N VAL A 14 -8.72 -3.18 -2.59
CA VAL A 14 -8.45 -4.18 -3.61
C VAL A 14 -7.32 -5.07 -3.11
N ALA A 15 -7.58 -6.37 -3.02
CA ALA A 15 -6.58 -7.35 -2.58
C ALA A 15 -5.53 -7.59 -3.66
N ARG A 16 -4.35 -8.09 -3.28
CA ARG A 16 -3.26 -8.42 -4.22
C ARG A 16 -3.66 -9.26 -5.42
N LYS A 17 -4.57 -10.22 -5.23
CA LYS A 17 -5.04 -11.09 -6.31
C LYS A 17 -5.89 -10.36 -7.36
N ASP A 18 -6.53 -9.25 -6.96
CA ASP A 18 -7.50 -8.52 -7.77
C ASP A 18 -6.92 -7.19 -8.31
N MET A 19 -5.68 -6.82 -7.93
CA MET A 19 -5.03 -5.59 -8.39
C MET A 19 -4.26 -5.77 -9.71
N THR A 20 -4.22 -4.71 -10.50
CA THR A 20 -3.47 -4.62 -11.77
C THR A 20 -2.00 -4.25 -11.57
N TRP A 21 -1.64 -3.68 -10.42
CA TRP A 21 -0.28 -3.34 -10.06
C TRP A 21 0.57 -4.61 -9.89
N ARG A 22 1.73 -4.63 -10.54
CA ARG A 22 2.67 -5.76 -10.57
C ARG A 22 3.94 -5.49 -9.78
N GLU A 23 4.40 -4.24 -9.78
CA GLU A 23 5.55 -3.82 -9.00
C GLU A 23 5.22 -2.63 -8.11
N ALA A 24 5.80 -2.64 -6.91
CA ALA A 24 5.79 -1.51 -6.00
C ALA A 24 7.19 -1.32 -5.43
N ARG A 25 7.70 -0.09 -5.44
CA ARG A 25 9.02 0.25 -4.90
C ARG A 25 8.99 1.61 -4.22
N LEU A 26 9.82 1.80 -3.21
CA LEU A 26 10.14 3.13 -2.73
C LEU A 26 10.98 3.87 -3.78
N ARG A 27 10.92 5.20 -3.78
CA ARG A 27 11.81 6.04 -4.58
C ARG A 27 13.30 5.76 -4.35
N THR A 28 13.65 5.25 -3.17
CA THR A 28 15.02 4.81 -2.84
C THR A 28 15.44 3.53 -3.55
N GLY A 29 14.55 2.89 -4.31
CA GLY A 29 14.78 1.62 -5.01
C GLY A 29 14.38 0.38 -4.21
N ASP A 30 14.11 0.52 -2.90
CA ASP A 30 13.72 -0.58 -2.03
C ASP A 30 12.38 -1.18 -2.46
N ALA A 31 12.35 -2.49 -2.71
CA ALA A 31 11.14 -3.19 -3.19
C ALA A 31 10.08 -3.30 -2.09
N LEU A 32 8.82 -3.19 -2.50
CA LEU A 32 7.65 -3.38 -1.65
C LEU A 32 6.78 -4.50 -2.23
N SER A 33 6.30 -5.39 -1.37
CA SER A 33 5.22 -6.32 -1.71
C SER A 33 3.88 -5.69 -1.37
N LEU A 34 3.05 -5.41 -2.37
CA LEU A 34 1.73 -4.82 -2.18
C LEU A 34 0.72 -5.90 -1.76
N LEU A 35 0.13 -5.79 -0.57
CA LEU A 35 -0.84 -6.75 -0.03
C LEU A 35 -2.29 -6.35 -0.31
N ASP A 36 -2.58 -5.07 -0.07
CA ASP A 36 -3.84 -4.44 -0.43
C ASP A 36 -3.62 -2.97 -0.79
N ILE A 37 -4.54 -2.41 -1.56
CA ILE A 37 -4.52 -1.00 -1.95
C ILE A 37 -5.92 -0.42 -1.99
N ALA A 38 -6.08 0.83 -1.59
CA ALA A 38 -7.29 1.63 -1.63
C ALA A 38 -6.95 3.04 -2.13
N ALA A 39 -7.96 3.81 -2.57
CA ALA A 39 -7.73 5.17 -3.08
C ALA A 39 -6.98 6.08 -2.08
N GLY A 40 -7.12 5.82 -0.77
CA GLY A 40 -6.44 6.58 0.29
C GLY A 40 -5.18 5.93 0.86
N GLY A 41 -4.76 4.73 0.42
CA GLY A 41 -3.59 4.10 1.02
C GLY A 41 -3.30 2.68 0.58
N ALA A 42 -2.28 2.07 1.18
CA ALA A 42 -1.84 0.72 0.87
C ALA A 42 -1.34 -0.04 2.11
N LEU A 43 -1.50 -1.36 2.10
CA LEU A 43 -0.79 -2.26 2.99
C LEU A 43 0.35 -2.93 2.22
N VAL A 44 1.56 -2.83 2.74
CA VAL A 44 2.78 -3.32 2.09
C VAL A 44 3.63 -4.15 3.02
N GLU A 45 4.46 -5.01 2.44
CA GLU A 45 5.60 -5.63 3.10
C GLU A 45 6.92 -5.12 2.53
N SER A 46 7.93 -5.01 3.39
CA SER A 46 9.27 -4.51 3.05
C SER A 46 10.33 -5.19 3.89
N ARG A 47 11.54 -5.35 3.34
CA ARG A 47 12.74 -5.75 4.10
C ARG A 47 13.39 -4.57 4.83
N ARG A 48 12.93 -3.35 4.55
CA ARG A 48 13.39 -2.11 5.15
C ARG A 48 12.35 -1.60 6.12
N ARG A 49 12.80 -1.21 7.31
CA ARG A 49 11.93 -0.63 8.32
C ARG A 49 11.32 0.67 7.80
N LEU A 50 10.00 0.71 7.70
CA LEU A 50 9.25 1.93 7.42
C LEU A 50 9.01 2.67 8.74
N LEU A 51 9.39 3.93 8.83
CA LEU A 51 9.30 4.70 10.07
C LEU A 51 7.92 5.38 10.17
N PRO A 52 7.08 5.06 11.17
CA PRO A 52 5.80 5.72 11.35
C PRO A 52 5.93 7.26 11.45
N GLY A 53 4.99 7.99 10.87
CA GLY A 53 4.99 9.44 10.77
C GLY A 53 5.84 10.01 9.63
N THR A 54 6.68 9.21 8.98
CA THR A 54 7.54 9.70 7.88
C THR A 54 6.83 9.69 6.53
N ALA A 55 7.21 10.63 5.67
CA ALA A 55 6.75 10.69 4.28
C ALA A 55 7.63 9.82 3.38
N VAL A 56 7.00 9.09 2.47
CA VAL A 56 7.64 8.24 1.46
C VAL A 56 7.02 8.50 0.09
N VAL A 57 7.77 8.17 -0.96
CA VAL A 57 7.25 8.14 -2.32
C VAL A 57 7.27 6.69 -2.79
N VAL A 58 6.11 6.22 -3.25
CA VAL A 58 5.91 4.87 -3.76
C VAL A 58 5.68 4.93 -5.25
N HIS A 59 6.50 4.19 -5.99
CA HIS A 59 6.30 3.95 -7.42
C HIS A 59 5.52 2.66 -7.59
N LEU A 60 4.38 2.74 -8.26
CA LEU A 60 3.56 1.59 -8.64
C LEU A 60 3.61 1.42 -10.16
N VAL A 61 3.80 0.19 -10.61
CA VAL A 61 3.86 -0.16 -12.03
C VAL A 61 2.89 -1.28 -12.34
N SER A 62 2.09 -1.09 -13.38
CA SER A 62 1.20 -2.07 -14.00
C SER A 62 1.61 -2.28 -15.46
N ALA A 63 0.94 -3.17 -16.19
CA ALA A 63 1.27 -3.43 -17.60
C ALA A 63 1.23 -2.18 -18.49
N ASN A 64 0.27 -1.27 -18.24
CA ASN A 64 -0.02 -0.15 -19.13
C ASN A 64 0.22 1.22 -18.48
N HIS A 65 0.59 1.25 -17.19
CA HIS A 65 0.64 2.49 -16.43
C HIS A 65 1.63 2.42 -15.28
N ALA A 66 2.28 3.55 -15.01
CA ALA A 66 3.15 3.76 -13.85
C ALA A 66 2.80 5.08 -13.18
N VAL A 67 2.80 5.08 -11.84
CA VAL A 67 2.46 6.25 -11.03
C VAL A 67 3.39 6.37 -9.83
N SER A 68 3.63 7.61 -9.40
CA SER A 68 4.35 7.91 -8.15
C SER A 68 3.41 8.58 -7.18
N LEU A 69 3.24 8.00 -5.99
CA LEU A 69 2.33 8.48 -4.96
C LEU A 69 3.12 8.92 -3.73
N ARG A 70 2.83 10.10 -3.20
CA ARG A 70 3.30 10.49 -1.87
C ARG A 70 2.43 9.83 -0.82
N ALA A 71 3.07 9.30 0.22
CA ALA A 71 2.38 8.66 1.32
C ALA A 71 3.03 8.97 2.66
N THR A 72 2.26 8.90 3.74
CA THR A 72 2.77 8.87 5.11
C THR A 72 2.69 7.45 5.65
N VAL A 73 3.74 6.98 6.32
CA VAL A 73 3.72 5.70 7.04
C VAL A 73 2.87 5.85 8.28
N VAL A 74 1.72 5.20 8.33
CA VAL A 74 0.78 5.26 9.46
C VAL A 74 1.22 4.35 10.60
N ARG A 75 1.68 3.14 10.25
CA ARG A 75 2.18 2.15 11.20
C ARG A 75 3.14 1.20 10.50
N CYS A 76 4.01 0.57 11.27
CA CYS A 76 4.93 -0.45 10.79
C CYS A 76 5.18 -1.46 11.90
N THR A 77 5.07 -2.75 11.60
CA THR A 77 5.29 -3.85 12.56
C THR A 77 6.16 -4.92 11.91
N VAL A 78 6.94 -5.67 12.70
CA VAL A 78 7.55 -6.91 12.21
C VAL A 78 6.43 -7.93 11.98
N CYS A 79 6.36 -8.54 10.80
CA CYS A 79 5.37 -9.57 10.47
C CYS A 79 5.98 -10.96 10.23
N ALA A 80 7.27 -11.05 9.92
CA ALA A 80 7.98 -12.31 9.83
C ALA A 80 9.48 -12.12 10.12
N LEU A 81 10.11 -13.22 10.54
CA LEU A 81 11.55 -13.38 10.57
C LEU A 81 11.87 -14.52 9.61
N ASP A 82 12.56 -14.20 8.52
CA ASP A 82 12.97 -15.16 7.51
C ASP A 82 14.48 -15.39 7.58
N ALA A 83 14.91 -16.64 7.42
CA ALA A 83 16.32 -17.01 7.55
C ALA A 83 17.20 -16.43 6.43
N HIS A 84 16.63 -16.17 5.25
CA HIS A 84 17.34 -15.65 4.09
C HIS A 84 17.10 -14.15 3.90
N GLU A 85 15.89 -13.69 4.18
CA GLU A 85 15.42 -12.33 3.92
C GLU A 85 15.45 -11.42 5.15
N GLY A 86 15.75 -11.98 6.33
CA GLY A 86 15.84 -11.26 7.59
C GLY A 86 14.47 -10.81 8.10
N VAL A 87 14.40 -9.61 8.66
CA VAL A 87 13.18 -9.07 9.24
C VAL A 87 12.26 -8.55 8.13
N VAL A 88 11.03 -9.08 8.06
CA VAL A 88 10.00 -8.56 7.17
C VAL A 88 9.07 -7.65 7.96
N TYR A 89 8.90 -6.43 7.44
CA TYR A 89 8.05 -5.40 8.02
C TYR A 89 6.76 -5.27 7.25
N ARG A 90 5.63 -5.19 7.95
CA ARG A 90 4.33 -4.82 7.41
C ARG A 90 4.03 -3.36 7.72
N GLY A 91 3.93 -2.54 6.68
CA GLY A 91 3.63 -1.12 6.76
C GLY A 91 2.23 -0.79 6.25
N ALA A 92 1.57 0.16 6.89
CA ALA A 92 0.39 0.81 6.33
C ALA A 92 0.75 2.22 5.89
N LEU A 93 0.39 2.55 4.65
CA LEU A 93 0.66 3.84 4.01
C LEU A 93 -0.67 4.57 3.81
N SER A 94 -0.70 5.86 4.12
CA SER A 94 -1.81 6.76 3.76
C SER A 94 -1.33 7.68 2.66
N PHE A 95 -2.01 7.70 1.52
CA PHE A 95 -1.66 8.60 0.42
C PHE A 95 -2.03 10.04 0.78
N LEU A 96 -1.17 10.99 0.40
CA LEU A 96 -1.40 12.42 0.66
C LEU A 96 -2.47 12.99 -0.27
N GLU A 97 -2.43 12.59 -1.53
CA GLU A 97 -3.50 12.80 -2.50
C GLU A 97 -4.26 11.49 -2.65
N GLU A 98 -5.60 11.54 -2.75
CA GLU A 98 -6.35 10.37 -3.20
C GLU A 98 -5.75 9.92 -4.54
N ALA A 99 -5.39 8.64 -4.63
CA ALA A 99 -4.83 8.06 -5.84
C ALA A 99 -5.94 8.02 -6.90
N GLY A 100 -6.20 9.15 -7.57
CA GLY A 100 -7.22 9.29 -8.62
C GLY A 100 -7.03 8.27 -9.75
N VAL A 101 -5.80 7.76 -9.91
CA VAL A 101 -5.43 6.65 -10.80
C VAL A 101 -6.11 5.31 -10.45
N MET A 102 -6.56 5.11 -9.21
CA MET A 102 -7.38 3.95 -8.82
C MET A 102 -8.85 4.09 -9.22
N ARG A 103 -9.30 5.31 -9.58
CA ARG A 103 -10.66 5.54 -10.13
C ARG A 103 -10.73 5.24 -11.63
N THR A 104 -9.58 5.12 -12.30
CA THR A 104 -9.46 4.85 -13.74
C THR A 104 -8.99 3.41 -13.97
N ALA A 105 -9.71 2.43 -13.45
CA ALA A 105 -9.70 1.13 -14.09
C ALA A 105 -10.62 1.22 -15.32
N PRO A 106 -10.24 0.70 -16.50
CA PRO A 106 -11.18 0.61 -17.61
C PRO A 106 -12.42 -0.20 -17.17
N PRO A 107 -13.61 0.10 -17.73
CA PRO A 107 -14.82 -0.64 -17.39
C PRO A 107 -14.62 -2.11 -17.76
N GLY A 108 -14.71 -2.96 -16.74
CA GLY A 108 -14.35 -4.38 -16.81
C GLY A 108 -13.96 -4.88 -15.42
N TRP A 109 -14.84 -4.62 -14.46
CA TRP A 109 -14.86 -5.21 -13.12
C TRP A 109 -16.02 -6.20 -13.10
#